data_AF-A0A7S7Z9L9-F1
#
_entry.id   AF-A0A7S7Z9L9-F1
#
_cell.length_a   1.000
_cell.length_b   1.000
_cell.length_c   1.000
_cell.angle_alpha   90.00
_cell.angle_beta   90.00
_cell.angle_gamma   90.00
#
_symmetry.space_group_name_H-M   'P 1'
#
loop_
_entity.id
_entity.type
_entity.pdbx_description
1 polymer ?
#
loop_
_entity_poly.entity_id
_entity_poly.type
_entity_poly.pdbx_seq_one_letter_code
_entity_poly.pdbx_strand_id
1 'polypeptide(L)'
;MSNKKTQSTEGAMVEYVTAMIGGQLFGLPISRVQDVFMPERVTRVPLSSREISGVLNLRGRIVTVVDMRARLGLPRDEDGKTPMAVGVDLRGESYGLLIDQIGEVLRLPEDGKEENPVNLDPRMAKLAGGVHRLDGQLMVVLDVDRVLELKTEVQMAA
;
A
#
# COMPACT_ATOMS: atom_id res chain seq x y z
N MET A 1 -29.93 44.21 -5.03
CA MET A 1 -29.02 43.36 -5.82
C MET A 1 -27.88 42.91 -4.91
N SER A 2 -27.98 41.72 -4.31
CA SER A 2 -26.93 41.15 -3.46
C SER A 2 -26.67 39.71 -3.89
N ASN A 3 -25.82 39.54 -4.91
CA ASN A 3 -25.32 38.23 -5.27
C ASN A 3 -24.14 37.91 -4.35
N LYS A 4 -24.44 37.30 -3.18
CA LYS A 4 -23.42 36.64 -2.36
C LYS A 4 -23.07 35.35 -3.10
N LYS A 5 -22.04 35.42 -3.94
CA LYS A 5 -21.47 34.26 -4.63
C LYS A 5 -20.83 33.38 -3.55
N THR A 6 -21.56 32.38 -3.07
CA THR A 6 -21.03 31.30 -2.25
C THR A 6 -19.94 30.62 -3.06
N GLN A 7 -18.68 30.98 -2.84
CA GLN A 7 -17.55 30.20 -3.29
C GLN A 7 -17.56 28.94 -2.44
N SER A 8 -18.13 27.88 -2.98
CA SER A 8 -17.85 26.51 -2.55
C SER A 8 -16.34 26.31 -2.70
N THR A 9 -15.63 26.25 -1.57
CA THR A 9 -14.27 25.74 -1.52
C THR A 9 -14.36 24.28 -1.97
N GLU A 10 -14.07 24.00 -3.23
CA GLU A 10 -13.75 22.62 -3.64
C GLU A 10 -12.47 22.26 -2.88
N GLY A 11 -12.64 21.47 -1.81
CA GLY A 11 -11.51 20.91 -1.06
C GLY A 11 -10.60 20.13 -2.00
N ALA A 12 -9.31 20.09 -1.68
CA ALA A 12 -8.37 19.28 -2.43
C ALA A 12 -8.85 17.81 -2.46
N MET A 13 -8.80 17.18 -3.63
CA MET A 13 -9.22 15.80 -3.82
C MET A 13 -7.98 14.93 -4.02
N VAL A 14 -7.97 13.75 -3.42
CA VAL A 14 -6.92 12.75 -3.59
C VAL A 14 -7.53 11.50 -4.21
N GLU A 15 -6.84 10.95 -5.20
CA GLU A 15 -7.20 9.69 -5.83
C GLU A 15 -6.38 8.56 -5.20
N TYR A 16 -7.06 7.46 -4.90
CA TYR A 16 -6.48 6.28 -4.27
C TYR A 16 -6.70 5.06 -5.16
N VAL A 17 -5.64 4.34 -5.45
CA VAL A 17 -5.74 2.97 -5.92
C VAL A 17 -6.06 2.10 -4.72
N THR A 18 -7.20 1.41 -4.75
CA THR A 18 -7.58 0.51 -3.65
C THR A 18 -7.02 -0.88 -3.83
N ALA A 19 -6.74 -1.56 -2.72
CA ALA A 19 -6.23 -2.92 -2.71
C ALA A 19 -6.78 -3.68 -1.51
N MET A 20 -7.07 -4.97 -1.71
CA MET A 20 -7.40 -5.90 -0.65
C MET A 20 -6.14 -6.63 -0.18
N ILE A 21 -5.94 -6.67 1.14
CA ILE A 21 -4.82 -7.38 1.77
C ILE A 21 -5.33 -8.02 3.05
N GLY A 22 -5.29 -9.36 3.14
CA GLY A 22 -5.85 -10.11 4.28
C GLY A 22 -7.33 -9.85 4.53
N GLY A 23 -8.11 -9.57 3.47
CA GLY A 23 -9.53 -9.26 3.59
C GLY A 23 -9.83 -7.83 4.08
N GLN A 24 -8.82 -6.96 4.19
CA GLN A 24 -9.00 -5.56 4.58
C GLN A 24 -8.71 -4.64 3.39
N LEU A 25 -9.40 -3.49 3.37
CA LEU A 25 -9.29 -2.50 2.31
C LEU A 25 -8.23 -1.45 2.64
N PHE A 26 -7.27 -1.30 1.73
CA PHE A 26 -6.22 -0.31 1.78
C PHE A 26 -6.32 0.64 0.58
N GLY A 27 -5.89 1.88 0.78
CA GLY A 27 -5.76 2.89 -0.28
C GLY A 27 -4.32 3.34 -0.39
N LEU A 28 -3.79 3.38 -1.61
CA LEU A 28 -2.50 3.99 -1.93
C LEU A 28 -2.76 5.25 -2.77
N PRO A 29 -2.22 6.42 -2.40
CA PRO A 29 -2.35 7.60 -3.25
C PRO A 29 -1.84 7.28 -4.66
N ILE A 30 -2.66 7.57 -5.68
CA ILE A 30 -2.34 7.22 -7.09
C ILE A 30 -1.02 7.84 -7.54
N SER A 31 -0.65 9.00 -6.98
CA SER A 31 0.62 9.69 -7.21
C SER A 31 1.85 8.88 -6.77
N ARG A 32 1.68 7.86 -5.92
CA ARG A 32 2.74 6.95 -5.50
C ARG A 32 2.76 5.63 -6.29
N VAL A 33 1.76 5.38 -7.13
CA VAL A 33 1.62 4.14 -7.91
C VAL A 33 2.21 4.34 -9.30
N GLN A 34 3.09 3.43 -9.71
CA GLN A 34 3.74 3.44 -11.02
C GLN A 34 3.10 2.44 -11.99
N ASP A 35 2.82 1.23 -11.51
CA ASP A 35 2.23 0.15 -12.30
C ASP A 35 1.38 -0.76 -11.39
N VAL A 36 0.45 -1.50 -11.98
CA VAL A 36 -0.18 -2.66 -11.34
C VAL A 36 0.04 -3.86 -12.23
N PHE A 37 0.58 -4.95 -11.69
CA PHE A 37 1.00 -6.10 -12.49
C PHE A 37 0.85 -7.43 -11.73
N MET A 38 0.89 -8.53 -12.47
CA MET A 38 0.93 -9.88 -11.91
C MET A 38 2.39 -10.39 -11.98
N PRO A 39 3.06 -10.66 -10.85
CA PRO A 39 4.43 -11.15 -10.84
C PRO A 39 4.48 -12.61 -11.29
N GLU A 40 5.05 -12.87 -12.47
CA GLU A 40 5.14 -14.23 -13.02
C GLU A 40 6.23 -15.09 -12.37
N ARG A 41 7.38 -14.48 -12.04
CA ARG A 41 8.51 -15.20 -11.44
C ARG A 41 9.28 -14.31 -10.48
N VAL A 42 9.16 -14.62 -9.19
CA VAL A 42 9.92 -13.98 -8.12
C VAL A 42 11.12 -14.85 -7.77
N THR A 43 12.33 -14.30 -7.92
CA THR A 43 13.57 -14.93 -7.50
C THR A 43 13.81 -14.63 -6.03
N ARG A 44 13.82 -15.66 -5.18
CA ARG A 44 14.06 -15.49 -3.74
C ARG A 44 15.45 -14.92 -3.48
N VAL A 45 15.52 -13.94 -2.58
CA VAL A 45 16.78 -13.36 -2.11
C VAL A 45 17.20 -14.13 -0.85
N PRO A 46 18.40 -14.74 -0.81
CA PRO A 46 18.89 -15.42 0.39
C PRO A 46 19.04 -14.43 1.56
N LEU A 47 18.76 -14.91 2.79
CA LEU A 47 18.92 -14.14 4.04
C LEU A 47 18.12 -12.82 4.09
N SER A 48 17.11 -12.66 3.25
CA SER A 48 16.25 -11.48 3.29
C SER A 48 15.28 -11.55 4.47
N SER A 49 14.79 -10.37 4.89
CA SER A 49 13.68 -10.29 5.83
C SER A 49 12.47 -11.08 5.32
N ARG A 50 11.64 -11.60 6.24
CA ARG A 50 10.43 -12.37 5.93
C ARG A 50 9.42 -11.59 5.08
N GLU A 51 9.48 -10.27 5.13
CA GLU A 51 8.64 -9.35 4.36
C GLU A 51 9.08 -9.25 2.89
N ILE A 52 10.30 -9.68 2.56
CA ILE A 52 10.81 -9.69 1.18
C ILE A 52 10.53 -11.06 0.56
N SER A 53 9.65 -11.07 -0.43
CA SER A 53 9.39 -12.27 -1.25
C SER A 53 10.53 -12.59 -2.21
N GLY A 54 11.26 -11.55 -2.63
CA GLY A 54 12.41 -11.68 -3.51
C GLY A 54 12.55 -10.50 -4.46
N VAL A 55 13.06 -10.77 -5.66
CA VAL A 55 13.22 -9.79 -6.75
C VAL A 55 12.68 -10.35 -8.05
N LEU A 56 12.22 -9.47 -8.95
CA LEU A 56 11.84 -9.82 -10.31
C LEU A 56 12.37 -8.80 -11.31
N ASN A 57 12.37 -9.15 -12.59
CA ASN A 57 12.66 -8.22 -13.66
C ASN A 57 11.34 -7.73 -14.28
N LEU A 58 11.05 -6.44 -14.16
CA LEU A 58 9.93 -5.79 -14.80
C LEU A 58 10.45 -4.82 -15.87
N ARG A 59 10.24 -5.15 -17.15
CA ARG A 59 10.62 -4.32 -18.30
C ARG A 59 12.10 -3.86 -18.26
N GLY A 60 13.00 -4.74 -17.82
CA GLY A 60 14.45 -4.47 -17.75
C GLY A 60 14.92 -3.84 -16.44
N ARG A 61 14.02 -3.62 -15.46
CA ARG A 61 14.35 -3.08 -14.13
C ARG A 61 14.23 -4.15 -13.07
N ILE A 62 15.14 -4.15 -12.10
CA ILE A 62 15.05 -5.02 -10.91
C ILE A 62 14.03 -4.40 -9.96
N VAL A 63 13.02 -5.18 -9.60
CA VAL A 63 11.96 -4.78 -8.67
C VAL A 63 12.02 -5.66 -7.44
N THR A 64 12.15 -5.04 -6.26
CA THR A 64 12.09 -5.74 -4.97
C THR A 64 10.64 -6.02 -4.61
N VAL A 65 10.31 -7.28 -4.34
CA VAL A 65 8.94 -7.72 -4.09
C VAL A 65 8.71 -7.84 -2.58
N VAL A 66 7.78 -7.06 -2.06
CA VAL A 66 7.42 -7.01 -0.63
C VAL A 66 6.07 -7.71 -0.43
N ASP A 67 6.03 -8.73 0.43
CA ASP A 67 4.80 -9.38 0.88
C ASP A 67 4.06 -8.47 1.87
N MET A 68 2.97 -7.83 1.43
CA MET A 68 2.24 -6.91 2.30
C MET A 68 1.52 -7.62 3.44
N ARG A 69 1.12 -8.88 3.29
CA ARG A 69 0.51 -9.63 4.38
C ARG A 69 1.56 -9.84 5.48
N ALA A 70 2.76 -10.29 5.11
CA ALA A 70 3.87 -10.40 6.05
C ALA A 70 4.23 -9.05 6.68
N ARG A 71 4.27 -7.97 5.87
CA ARG A 71 4.59 -6.61 6.32
C ARG A 71 3.56 -6.04 7.31
N LEU A 72 2.28 -6.36 7.12
CA LEU A 72 1.19 -5.99 8.03
C LEU A 72 1.03 -6.99 9.19
N GLY A 73 1.79 -8.08 9.20
CA GLY A 73 1.70 -9.15 10.19
C GLY A 73 0.42 -9.98 10.09
N LEU A 74 -0.18 -10.06 8.90
CA LEU A 74 -1.36 -10.83 8.55
C LEU A 74 -0.98 -12.27 8.18
N PRO A 75 -1.92 -13.23 8.33
CA PRO A 75 -1.71 -14.62 7.88
C PRO A 75 -1.39 -14.67 6.39
N ARG A 76 -0.57 -15.64 5.97
CA ARG A 76 -0.30 -15.87 4.53
C ARG A 76 -1.57 -16.26 3.80
N ASP A 77 -1.59 -15.98 2.50
CA ASP A 77 -2.64 -16.51 1.62
C ASP A 77 -2.35 -18.00 1.37
N GLU A 78 -3.32 -18.85 1.70
CA GLU A 78 -3.28 -20.30 1.47
C GLU A 78 -4.17 -20.70 0.27
N ASP A 79 -4.95 -19.77 -0.28
CA ASP A 79 -5.94 -20.04 -1.34
C ASP A 79 -5.31 -20.30 -2.71
N GLY A 80 -3.99 -20.12 -2.86
CA GLY A 80 -3.27 -20.34 -4.12
C GLY A 80 -3.68 -19.40 -5.25
N LYS A 81 -4.26 -18.24 -4.93
CA LYS A 81 -4.60 -17.20 -5.92
C LYS A 81 -3.33 -16.60 -6.51
N THR A 82 -3.42 -16.18 -7.76
CA THR A 82 -2.33 -15.43 -8.41
C THR A 82 -2.19 -14.08 -7.69
N PRO A 83 -1.06 -13.80 -7.02
CA PRO A 83 -0.89 -12.54 -6.31
C PRO A 83 -0.84 -11.39 -7.32
N MET A 84 -1.34 -10.22 -6.94
CA MET A 84 -1.14 -8.99 -7.70
C MET A 84 -0.09 -8.13 -7.00
N ALA A 85 0.54 -7.23 -7.74
CA ALA A 85 1.53 -6.30 -7.20
C ALA A 85 1.21 -4.86 -7.59
N VAL A 86 1.36 -3.94 -6.63
CA VAL A 86 1.36 -2.50 -6.89
C VAL A 86 2.81 -2.03 -6.95
N GLY A 87 3.24 -1.55 -8.11
CA GLY A 87 4.55 -0.96 -8.35
C GLY A 87 4.63 0.43 -7.73
N VAL A 88 5.63 0.67 -6.91
CA VAL A 88 5.93 1.97 -6.29
C VAL A 88 7.43 2.23 -6.36
N ASP A 89 7.82 3.50 -6.36
CA ASP A 89 9.23 3.90 -6.31
C ASP A 89 9.56 4.63 -5.01
N LEU A 90 10.74 4.38 -4.47
CA LEU A 90 11.32 5.11 -3.36
C LEU A 90 12.80 5.34 -3.59
N ARG A 91 13.21 6.61 -3.64
CA ARG A 91 14.63 7.04 -3.77
C ARG A 91 15.36 6.40 -4.96
N GLY A 92 14.66 6.17 -6.07
CA GLY A 92 15.22 5.61 -7.31
C GLY A 92 15.25 4.09 -7.36
N GLU A 93 14.75 3.41 -6.33
CA GLU A 93 14.55 1.96 -6.33
C GLU A 93 13.08 1.62 -6.55
N SER A 94 12.84 0.54 -7.31
CA SER A 94 11.50 0.07 -7.64
C SER A 94 11.08 -1.11 -6.77
N TYR A 95 9.85 -1.03 -6.27
CA TYR A 95 9.26 -2.01 -5.37
C TYR A 95 7.93 -2.50 -5.92
N GLY A 96 7.64 -3.78 -5.73
CA GLY A 96 6.34 -4.39 -5.99
C GLY A 96 5.70 -4.81 -4.66
N LEU A 97 4.61 -4.16 -4.28
CA LEU A 97 3.86 -4.49 -3.07
C LEU A 97 2.87 -5.61 -3.42
N LEU A 98 3.15 -6.84 -2.99
CA LEU A 98 2.24 -7.97 -3.20
C LEU A 98 0.98 -7.79 -2.37
N ILE A 99 -0.16 -7.87 -3.03
CA ILE A 99 -1.50 -7.71 -2.50
C ILE A 99 -2.37 -8.89 -2.95
N ASP A 100 -3.53 -9.06 -2.32
CA ASP A 100 -4.46 -10.13 -2.71
C ASP A 100 -5.16 -9.77 -4.02
N GLN A 101 -5.66 -8.54 -4.11
CA GLN A 101 -6.47 -8.08 -5.23
C GLN A 101 -6.43 -6.56 -5.35
N ILE A 102 -6.32 -6.05 -6.59
CA ILE A 102 -6.52 -4.64 -6.88
C ILE A 102 -8.01 -4.30 -6.93
N GLY A 103 -8.41 -3.18 -6.34
CA GLY A 103 -9.75 -2.64 -6.41
C GLY A 103 -9.87 -1.48 -7.40
N GLU A 104 -10.91 -0.68 -7.23
CA GLU A 104 -11.16 0.51 -8.03
C GLU A 104 -10.33 1.72 -7.59
N VAL A 105 -10.36 2.78 -8.39
CA VAL A 105 -9.80 4.07 -8.01
C VAL A 105 -10.88 4.90 -7.32
N LEU A 106 -10.63 5.29 -6.08
CA LEU A 106 -11.52 6.16 -5.32
C LEU A 106 -10.99 7.58 -5.31
N ARG A 107 -11.86 8.56 -5.59
CA ARG A 107 -11.55 9.98 -5.46
C ARG A 107 -12.23 10.52 -4.21
N LEU A 108 -11.44 10.88 -3.21
CA LEU A 108 -11.93 11.28 -1.88
C LEU A 108 -11.43 12.68 -1.53
N PRO A 109 -12.22 13.47 -0.78
CA PRO A 109 -11.77 14.74 -0.23
C PRO A 109 -10.58 14.55 0.72
N GLU A 110 -9.55 15.38 0.60
CA GLU A 110 -8.36 15.31 1.45
C GLU A 110 -8.70 15.58 2.93
N ASP A 111 -9.65 16.48 3.19
CA ASP A 111 -10.17 16.80 4.52
C ASP A 111 -11.04 15.67 5.12
N GLY A 112 -11.46 14.72 4.30
CA GLY A 112 -12.14 13.50 4.74
C GLY A 112 -11.19 12.43 5.27
N LYS A 113 -9.86 12.64 5.22
CA LYS A 113 -8.87 11.72 5.77
C LYS A 113 -8.72 11.97 7.27
N GLU A 114 -9.11 10.99 8.07
CA GLU A 114 -9.03 11.03 9.53
C GLU A 114 -7.70 10.44 10.03
N GLU A 115 -7.33 10.79 11.27
CA GLU A 115 -6.24 10.11 11.98
C GLU A 115 -6.56 8.63 12.23
N ASN A 116 -5.53 7.83 12.45
CA ASN A 116 -5.71 6.41 12.77
C ASN A 116 -6.53 6.27 14.07
N PRO A 117 -7.65 5.51 14.06
CA PRO A 117 -8.45 5.35 15.25
C PRO A 117 -7.71 4.49 16.28
N VAL A 118 -7.96 4.74 17.58
CA VAL A 118 -7.23 4.10 18.69
C VAL A 118 -7.34 2.58 18.73
N ASN A 119 -8.37 2.01 18.10
CA ASN A 119 -8.62 0.59 18.01
C ASN A 119 -8.11 -0.04 16.71
N LEU A 120 -7.43 0.72 15.84
CA LEU A 120 -6.73 0.16 14.68
C LEU A 120 -5.57 -0.72 15.16
N ASP A 121 -5.36 -1.86 14.49
CA ASP A 121 -4.23 -2.73 14.80
C ASP A 121 -2.90 -1.92 14.78
N PRO A 122 -2.08 -1.98 15.84
CA PRO A 122 -0.85 -1.19 15.93
C PRO A 122 0.13 -1.41 14.77
N ARG A 123 0.16 -2.61 14.16
CA ARG A 123 1.02 -2.91 13.02
C ARG A 123 0.55 -2.16 11.78
N MET A 124 -0.77 -2.10 11.56
CA MET A 124 -1.38 -1.33 10.46
C MET A 124 -1.23 0.16 10.70
N ALA A 125 -1.52 0.63 11.92
CA ALA A 125 -1.42 2.05 12.29
C ALA A 125 0.00 2.60 12.07
N LYS A 126 1.04 1.78 12.30
CA LYS A 126 2.44 2.15 12.05
C LYS A 126 2.72 2.42 10.56
N LEU A 127 2.06 1.69 9.67
CA LEU A 127 2.24 1.79 8.22
C LEU A 127 1.22 2.71 7.54
N ALA A 128 0.24 3.21 8.30
CA ALA A 128 -0.85 4.03 7.81
C ALA A 128 -0.55 5.53 7.99
N GLY A 129 -0.95 6.32 6.98
CA GLY A 129 -0.96 7.79 7.00
C GLY A 129 -2.32 8.39 7.38
N GLY A 130 -3.27 7.55 7.84
CA GLY A 130 -4.64 7.92 8.18
C GLY A 130 -5.65 6.88 7.69
N VAL A 131 -6.92 7.21 7.81
CA VAL A 131 -8.03 6.36 7.35
C VAL A 131 -9.11 7.20 6.65
N HIS A 132 -9.89 6.56 5.78
CA HIS A 132 -11.16 7.08 5.31
C HIS A 132 -12.29 6.15 5.76
N ARG A 133 -13.37 6.74 6.27
CA ARG A 133 -14.60 6.02 6.53
C ARG A 133 -15.46 6.06 5.28
N LEU A 134 -15.64 4.91 4.66
CA LEU A 134 -16.54 4.72 3.53
C LEU A 134 -17.88 4.14 4.03
N ASP A 135 -18.86 4.04 3.14
CA ASP A 135 -20.18 3.52 3.47
C ASP A 135 -20.11 2.05 3.92
N GLY A 136 -20.04 1.85 5.24
CA GLY A 136 -20.01 0.53 5.88
C GLY A 136 -18.63 -0.13 5.98
N GLN A 137 -17.55 0.53 5.52
CA GLN A 137 -16.20 -0.04 5.57
C GLN A 137 -15.12 1.02 5.84
N LEU A 138 -14.07 0.61 6.55
CA LEU A 138 -12.90 1.46 6.78
C LEU A 138 -11.84 1.19 5.70
N MET A 139 -11.34 2.23 5.07
CA MET A 139 -10.18 2.16 4.19
C MET A 139 -8.95 2.71 4.92
N VAL A 140 -7.91 1.90 5.06
CA VAL A 140 -6.64 2.34 5.65
C VAL A 140 -5.76 2.95 4.57
N VAL A 141 -5.30 4.19 4.76
CA VAL A 141 -4.42 4.87 3.80
C VAL A 141 -2.98 4.48 4.08
N LEU A 142 -2.33 3.77 3.16
CA LEU A 142 -0.92 3.36 3.33
C LEU A 142 0.03 4.54 3.13
N ASP A 143 0.97 4.68 4.06
CA ASP A 143 2.14 5.54 3.90
C ASP A 143 3.25 4.72 3.25
N VAL A 144 3.49 4.95 1.96
CA VAL A 144 4.46 4.18 1.15
C VAL A 144 5.87 4.28 1.72
N ASP A 145 6.25 5.43 2.26
CA ASP A 145 7.57 5.63 2.82
C ASP A 145 7.75 4.73 4.06
N ARG A 146 6.76 4.70 4.96
CA ARG A 146 6.77 3.79 6.15
C ARG A 146 6.66 2.31 5.79
N VAL A 147 5.85 1.98 4.78
CA VAL A 147 5.74 0.60 4.27
C VAL A 147 7.11 0.09 3.84
N LEU A 148 7.89 0.93 3.16
CA LEU A 148 9.21 0.60 2.62
C LEU A 148 10.38 0.86 3.58
N GLU A 149 10.12 1.30 4.82
CA GLU A 149 11.11 1.27 5.91
C GLU A 149 11.38 -0.18 6.37
N LEU A 150 11.89 -1.00 5.45
CA LEU A 150 12.29 -2.37 5.67
C LEU A 150 13.58 -2.34 6.49
N LYS A 151 13.51 -2.81 7.74
CA LYS A 151 14.73 -2.96 8.54
C LYS A 151 15.52 -4.15 8.00
N THR A 152 16.73 -3.90 7.55
CA THR A 152 17.72 -4.97 7.33
C THR A 152 18.16 -5.46 8.70
N GLU A 153 17.56 -6.51 9.22
CA GLU A 153 18.23 -7.32 10.23
C GLU A 153 19.35 -8.07 9.51
N VAL A 154 20.52 -7.42 9.40
CA VAL A 154 21.76 -8.16 9.16
C VAL A 154 21.94 -9.02 10.40
N GLN A 155 21.56 -10.29 10.29
CA GLN A 155 21.81 -11.28 11.30
C GLN A 155 23.33 -11.45 11.37
N MET A 156 23.97 -10.69 12.26
CA MET A 156 25.35 -10.92 12.67
C MET A 156 25.37 -12.32 13.30
N ALA A 157 25.75 -13.32 12.51
CA ALA A 157 26.12 -14.62 13.04
C ALA A 157 27.37 -14.41 13.90
N ALA A 158 27.20 -14.55 15.22
CA ALA A 158 28.28 -14.76 16.17
C ALA A 158 28.34 -16.25 16.51
#